data_AF-A0AAX3MSB2-F1
#
_entry.id   AF-A0AAX3MSB2-F1
#
_cell.length_a   1.000
_cell.length_b   1.000
_cell.length_c   1.000
_cell.angle_alpha   90.00
_cell.angle_beta   90.00
_cell.angle_gamma   90.00
#
_symmetry.space_group_name_H-M   'P 1'
#
loop_
_entity.id
_entity.type
_entity.pdbx_description
1 polymer ?
#
loop_
_entity_poly.entity_id
_entity_poly.type
_entity_poly.pdbx_seq_one_letter_code
_entity_poly.pdbx_strand_id
1 'polypeptide(L)'
;MRSIVIVVALLLIFMIEGCCSMGSSNEFKEDAEYVVDVLEASIEKKGLPKSEIERLDKFFENDYQDKEKDIQMKLISIYMAFLGKTDFKNIETESNQQLFKKLRAELDEIRMEITSL
;
A
#
# COMPACT_ATOMS: atom_id res chain seq x y z
N MET A 1 21.87 23.81 -42.12
CA MET A 1 21.70 23.79 -40.65
C MET A 1 20.26 24.14 -40.25
N ARG A 2 19.30 23.26 -40.53
CA ARG A 2 17.87 23.48 -40.21
C ARG A 2 17.15 22.25 -39.63
N SER A 3 17.88 21.16 -39.33
CA SER A 3 17.26 19.87 -38.99
C SER A 3 17.58 19.36 -37.58
N ILE A 4 18.24 20.15 -36.73
CA ILE A 4 18.61 19.71 -35.36
C ILE A 4 17.69 20.32 -34.29
N VAL A 5 16.99 21.43 -34.57
CA VAL A 5 16.21 22.14 -33.55
C VAL A 5 14.86 21.47 -33.24
N ILE A 6 14.38 20.55 -34.10
CA ILE A 6 13.06 19.92 -33.92
C ILE A 6 13.11 18.70 -32.98
N VAL A 7 14.26 18.04 -32.83
CA VAL A 7 14.37 16.82 -32.01
C VAL A 7 14.33 17.14 -30.50
N VAL A 8 14.78 18.33 -30.09
CA VAL A 8 14.75 18.74 -28.67
C VAL A 8 13.32 19.11 -28.23
N ALA A 9 12.47 19.60 -29.13
CA ALA A 9 11.08 19.94 -28.79
C ALA A 9 10.20 18.71 -28.54
N LEU A 10 10.50 17.56 -29.16
CA LEU A 10 9.74 16.31 -28.96
C LEU A 10 10.14 15.55 -27.70
N LEU A 11 11.36 15.74 -27.17
CA LEU A 11 11.78 15.16 -25.90
C LEU A 11 11.15 15.88 -24.67
N LEU A 12 10.63 17.09 -24.84
CA LEU A 12 9.95 17.82 -23.76
C LEU A 12 8.47 17.42 -23.61
N ILE A 13 7.88 16.73 -24.59
CA ILE A 13 6.47 16.29 -24.52
C ILE A 13 6.31 15.01 -23.69
N PHE A 14 7.37 14.20 -23.54
CA PHE A 14 7.34 13.01 -22.69
C PHE A 14 7.54 13.29 -21.18
N MET A 15 7.74 14.54 -20.77
CA MET A 15 7.81 14.94 -19.36
C MET A 15 6.52 15.61 -18.86
N ILE A 16 5.37 15.34 -19.49
CA ILE A 16 4.06 15.91 -19.10
C ILE A 16 3.00 14.80 -18.82
N GLU A 17 3.40 13.53 -18.74
CA GLU A 17 2.53 12.44 -18.25
C GLU A 17 2.90 11.95 -16.85
N GLY A 18 3.69 12.72 -16.11
CA GLY A 18 3.78 12.64 -14.65
C GLY A 18 2.78 13.59 -14.02
N CYS A 19 1.50 13.47 -14.35
CA CYS A 19 0.45 14.26 -13.72
C CYS A 19 0.36 13.79 -12.26
N CYS A 20 1.02 14.53 -11.38
CA CYS A 20 1.04 14.33 -9.95
C CYS A 20 -0.40 14.10 -9.45
N SER A 21 -0.74 12.86 -9.10
CA SER A 21 -1.73 12.63 -8.06
C SER A 21 -1.06 12.98 -6.74
N MET A 22 -0.81 14.27 -6.52
CA MET A 22 -0.62 14.77 -5.16
C MET A 22 -1.99 14.67 -4.50
N GLY A 23 -2.33 13.44 -4.06
CA GLY A 23 -3.28 13.28 -2.99
C GLY A 23 -2.78 14.15 -1.84
N SER A 24 -3.67 14.90 -1.20
CA SER A 24 -3.25 15.68 -0.04
C SER A 24 -2.73 14.71 1.02
N SER A 25 -1.76 15.11 1.86
CA SER A 25 -1.28 14.24 2.96
C SER A 25 -2.43 13.74 3.84
N ASN A 26 -3.54 14.48 3.91
CA ASN A 26 -4.76 14.06 4.61
C ASN A 26 -5.48 12.90 3.90
N GLU A 27 -5.53 12.91 2.56
CA GLU A 27 -6.10 11.83 1.75
C GLU A 27 -5.26 10.56 1.85
N PHE A 28 -3.92 10.68 1.83
CA PHE A 28 -3.05 9.53 2.11
C PHE A 28 -3.32 8.94 3.48
N LYS A 29 -3.39 9.77 4.54
CA LYS A 29 -3.64 9.30 5.90
C LYS A 29 -4.97 8.54 6.00
N GLU A 30 -6.03 9.10 5.45
CA GLU A 30 -7.36 8.47 5.48
C GLU A 30 -7.37 7.12 4.75
N ASP A 31 -6.74 7.03 3.57
CA ASP A 31 -6.67 5.77 2.83
C ASP A 31 -5.73 4.75 3.49
N ALA A 32 -4.60 5.19 4.06
CA ALA A 32 -3.67 4.32 4.77
C ALA A 32 -4.29 3.77 6.06
N GLU A 33 -5.01 4.60 6.83
CA GLU A 33 -5.77 4.16 8.01
C GLU A 33 -6.85 3.14 7.61
N TYR A 34 -7.55 3.39 6.51
CA TYR A 34 -8.52 2.45 5.98
C TYR A 34 -7.90 1.08 5.64
N VAL A 35 -6.75 1.08 4.97
CA VAL A 35 -6.03 -0.15 4.62
C VAL A 35 -5.60 -0.89 5.89
N VAL A 36 -5.11 -0.19 6.91
CA VAL A 36 -4.80 -0.78 8.22
C VAL A 36 -6.04 -1.45 8.81
N ASP A 37 -7.18 -0.78 8.86
CA ASP A 37 -8.44 -1.33 9.40
C ASP A 37 -8.87 -2.60 8.66
N VAL A 38 -8.77 -2.60 7.32
CA VAL A 38 -9.10 -3.78 6.51
C VAL A 38 -8.16 -4.95 6.82
N LEU A 39 -6.85 -4.70 6.95
CA LEU A 39 -5.87 -5.74 7.26
C LEU A 39 -6.05 -6.29 8.68
N GLU A 40 -6.31 -5.43 9.67
CA GLU A 40 -6.63 -5.84 11.04
C GLU A 40 -7.88 -6.71 11.10
N ALA A 41 -8.95 -6.29 10.41
CA ALA A 41 -10.18 -7.05 10.30
C ALA A 41 -9.96 -8.38 9.58
N SER A 42 -9.07 -8.42 8.58
CA SER A 42 -8.74 -9.64 7.85
C SER A 42 -7.97 -10.64 8.72
N ILE A 43 -7.06 -10.15 9.56
CA ILE A 43 -6.36 -10.96 10.55
C ILE A 43 -7.34 -11.50 11.60
N GLU A 44 -8.26 -10.66 12.10
CA GLU A 44 -9.25 -11.06 13.11
C GLU A 44 -10.22 -12.11 12.59
N LYS A 45 -10.78 -11.86 11.41
CA LYS A 45 -11.76 -12.72 10.76
C LYS A 45 -11.10 -13.85 9.98
N LYS A 46 -9.76 -13.93 9.99
CA LYS A 46 -8.97 -14.99 9.38
C LYS A 46 -9.26 -15.15 7.88
N GLY A 47 -9.49 -14.04 7.19
CA GLY A 47 -9.83 -14.01 5.77
C GLY A 47 -9.93 -12.60 5.21
N LEU A 48 -9.60 -12.45 3.92
CA LEU A 48 -9.66 -11.17 3.22
C LEU A 48 -11.08 -10.92 2.67
N PRO A 49 -11.72 -9.77 2.99
CA PRO A 49 -13.01 -9.41 2.42
C PRO A 49 -12.86 -9.06 0.94
N LYS A 50 -13.54 -9.83 0.07
CA LYS A 50 -13.45 -9.65 -1.39
C LYS A 50 -13.91 -8.28 -1.88
N SER A 51 -14.83 -7.64 -1.17
CA SER A 51 -15.32 -6.29 -1.49
C SER A 51 -14.22 -5.24 -1.43
N GLU A 52 -13.15 -5.49 -0.66
CA GLU A 52 -12.10 -4.51 -0.40
C GLU A 52 -10.92 -4.63 -1.36
N ILE A 53 -10.84 -5.72 -2.13
CA ILE A 53 -9.68 -6.02 -2.99
C ILE A 53 -9.39 -4.86 -3.95
N GLU A 54 -10.42 -4.37 -4.66
CA GLU A 54 -10.25 -3.27 -5.63
C GLU A 54 -9.73 -1.99 -4.96
N ARG A 55 -10.18 -1.70 -3.73
CA ARG A 55 -9.74 -0.52 -2.99
C ARG A 55 -8.31 -0.67 -2.46
N LEU A 56 -7.95 -1.86 -1.99
CA LEU A 56 -6.58 -2.18 -1.60
C LEU A 56 -5.62 -2.09 -2.79
N ASP A 57 -5.98 -2.69 -3.92
CA ASP A 57 -5.18 -2.67 -5.14
C ASP A 57 -4.96 -1.23 -5.61
N LYS A 58 -6.02 -0.41 -5.63
CA LYS A 58 -5.91 1.02 -5.96
C LYS A 58 -4.92 1.76 -5.03
N PHE A 59 -4.98 1.52 -3.73
CA PHE A 59 -4.03 2.12 -2.79
C PHE A 59 -2.59 1.64 -3.03
N PHE A 60 -2.40 0.35 -3.35
CA PHE A 60 -1.07 -0.22 -3.62
C PHE A 60 -0.47 0.21 -4.95
N GLU A 61 -1.30 0.58 -5.93
CA GLU A 61 -0.87 1.04 -7.25
C GLU A 61 -0.58 2.55 -7.30
N ASN A 62 -1.03 3.32 -6.31
CA ASN A 62 -0.76 4.76 -6.23
C ASN A 62 0.74 5.06 -6.10
N ASP A 63 1.24 6.07 -6.81
CA ASP A 63 2.65 6.46 -6.79
C ASP A 63 2.95 7.50 -5.70
N TYR A 64 2.94 7.04 -4.44
CA TYR A 64 3.35 7.86 -3.30
C TYR A 64 4.87 8.09 -3.26
N GLN A 65 5.28 9.16 -2.59
CA GLN A 65 6.68 9.57 -2.45
C GLN A 65 7.12 9.61 -0.98
N ASP A 66 8.43 9.60 -0.75
CA ASP A 66 9.06 9.76 0.57
C ASP A 66 8.44 8.83 1.64
N LYS A 67 8.05 9.38 2.80
CA LYS A 67 7.51 8.61 3.93
C LYS A 67 6.20 7.90 3.60
N GLU A 68 5.37 8.45 2.72
CA GLU A 68 4.10 7.84 2.33
C GLU A 68 4.37 6.55 1.54
N LYS A 69 5.39 6.56 0.67
CA LYS A 69 5.88 5.36 -0.03
C LYS A 69 6.40 4.30 0.93
N ASP A 70 7.17 4.71 1.94
CA ASP A 70 7.69 3.78 2.94
C ASP A 70 6.54 3.08 3.70
N ILE A 71 5.51 3.83 4.11
CA ILE A 71 4.32 3.30 4.77
C ILE A 71 3.54 2.37 3.83
N GLN A 72 3.30 2.79 2.57
CA GLN A 72 2.63 1.98 1.56
C GLN A 72 3.35 0.63 1.38
N MET A 73 4.68 0.63 1.25
CA MET A 73 5.46 -0.59 1.07
C MET A 73 5.38 -1.53 2.28
N LYS A 74 5.31 -0.99 3.51
CA LYS A 74 5.08 -1.80 4.71
C LYS A 74 3.69 -2.45 4.69
N LEU A 75 2.65 -1.70 4.32
CA LEU A 75 1.29 -2.23 4.18
C LEU A 75 1.19 -3.32 3.11
N ILE A 76 1.84 -3.13 1.95
CA ILE A 76 1.95 -4.15 0.90
C ILE A 76 2.64 -5.41 1.44
N SER A 77 3.74 -5.26 2.17
CA SER A 77 4.48 -6.39 2.76
C SER A 77 3.60 -7.18 3.73
N ILE A 78 2.81 -6.52 4.58
CA ILE A 78 1.87 -7.17 5.50
C ILE A 78 0.77 -7.90 4.73
N TYR A 79 0.17 -7.25 3.73
CA TYR A 79 -0.85 -7.86 2.87
C TYR A 79 -0.33 -9.14 2.20
N MET A 80 0.85 -9.06 1.58
CA MET A 80 1.49 -10.21 0.93
C MET A 80 1.89 -11.31 1.91
N ALA A 81 2.33 -10.95 3.12
CA ALA A 81 2.62 -11.93 4.17
C ALA A 81 1.35 -12.63 4.65
N PHE A 82 0.26 -11.90 4.85
CA PHE A 82 -1.04 -12.47 5.22
C PHE A 82 -1.52 -13.46 4.15
N LEU A 83 -1.51 -13.09 2.88
CA LEU A 83 -1.98 -13.98 1.80
C LEU A 83 -1.02 -15.13 1.50
N GLY A 84 0.29 -14.87 1.53
CA GLY A 84 1.30 -15.83 1.09
C GLY A 84 1.78 -16.80 2.17
N LYS A 85 1.66 -16.44 3.46
CA LYS A 85 2.19 -17.24 4.58
C LYS A 85 1.12 -17.84 5.47
N THR A 86 -0.13 -17.40 5.38
CA THR A 86 -1.21 -18.00 6.15
C THR A 86 -1.59 -19.36 5.56
N ASP A 87 -1.58 -20.41 6.38
CA ASP A 87 -2.22 -21.67 6.02
C ASP A 87 -3.73 -21.53 6.22
N PHE A 88 -4.44 -21.06 5.18
CA PHE A 88 -5.90 -20.93 5.20
C PHE A 88 -6.64 -22.26 5.31
N LYS A 89 -5.99 -23.39 4.99
CA LYS A 89 -6.61 -24.71 5.15
C LYS A 89 -6.64 -25.13 6.61
N ASN A 90 -5.62 -24.74 7.38
CA ASN A 90 -5.50 -25.04 8.81
C ASN A 90 -5.25 -23.77 9.63
N ILE A 91 -6.30 -22.96 9.76
CA ILE A 91 -6.14 -21.60 10.29
C ILE A 91 -5.67 -21.55 11.75
N GLU A 92 -6.03 -22.54 12.57
CA GLU A 92 -5.74 -22.56 14.02
C GLU A 92 -4.34 -23.07 14.38
N THR A 93 -3.44 -23.22 13.40
CA THR A 93 -2.07 -23.65 13.67
C THR A 93 -1.30 -22.62 14.49
N GLU A 94 -0.38 -23.09 15.33
CA GLU A 94 0.50 -22.20 16.11
C GLU A 94 1.29 -21.24 15.21
N SER A 95 1.74 -21.70 14.04
CA SER A 95 2.42 -20.87 13.05
C SER A 95 1.56 -19.69 12.58
N ASN A 96 0.28 -19.93 12.28
CA ASN A 96 -0.64 -18.86 11.90
C ASN A 96 -0.90 -17.91 13.08
N GLN A 97 -1.06 -18.41 14.29
CA GLN A 97 -1.24 -17.56 15.47
C GLN A 97 -0.03 -16.64 15.71
N GLN A 98 1.19 -17.17 15.56
CA GLN A 98 2.43 -16.39 15.65
C GLN A 98 2.51 -15.35 14.52
N LEU A 99 2.16 -15.73 13.28
CA LEU A 99 2.09 -14.81 12.15
C LEU A 99 1.09 -13.68 12.42
N PHE A 100 -0.14 -13.97 12.82
CA PHE A 100 -1.17 -12.97 13.09
C PHE A 100 -0.78 -12.01 14.21
N LYS A 101 -0.15 -12.52 15.28
CA LYS A 101 0.37 -11.67 16.35
C LYS A 101 1.45 -10.73 15.84
N LYS A 102 2.37 -11.23 15.00
CA LYS A 102 3.41 -10.42 14.37
C LYS A 102 2.81 -9.35 13.46
N LEU A 103 1.92 -9.72 12.56
CA LEU A 103 1.32 -8.79 11.61
C LEU A 103 0.49 -7.70 12.32
N ARG A 104 -0.23 -8.04 13.40
CA ARG A 104 -0.92 -7.03 14.21
C ARG A 104 0.05 -6.01 14.84
N ALA A 105 1.16 -6.48 15.42
CA ALA A 105 2.15 -5.57 16.00
C ALA A 105 2.75 -4.64 14.92
N GLU A 106 3.03 -5.15 13.72
CA GLU A 106 3.50 -4.32 12.60
C GLU A 106 2.44 -3.29 12.15
N LEU A 107 1.16 -3.64 12.15
CA LEU A 107 0.06 -2.71 11.84
C LEU A 107 -0.07 -1.61 12.90
N ASP A 108 0.08 -1.94 14.18
CA ASP A 108 0.06 -0.97 15.29
C ASP A 108 1.20 0.06 15.13
N GLU A 109 2.39 -0.41 14.76
CA GLU A 109 3.55 0.46 14.47
C GLU A 109 3.27 1.40 13.29
N ILE A 110 2.73 0.87 12.19
CA ILE A 110 2.37 1.67 11.02
C ILE A 110 1.30 2.71 11.36
N ARG A 111 0.30 2.38 12.18
CA ARG A 111 -0.74 3.32 12.60
C ARG A 111 -0.14 4.52 13.35
N MET A 112 0.88 4.27 14.19
CA MET A 112 1.63 5.34 14.86
C MET A 112 2.41 6.20 13.85
N GLU A 113 3.04 5.58 12.85
CA GLU A 113 3.75 6.30 11.78
C GLU A 113 2.80 7.20 10.99
N ILE A 114 1.63 6.70 10.59
CA ILE A 114 0.60 7.47 9.86
C ILE A 114 0.15 8.69 10.67
N THR A 115 -0.12 8.51 11.96
CA THR A 115 -0.52 9.61 12.86
C THR A 115 0.56 10.70 12.95
N SER A 116 1.83 10.31 12.80
CA SER A 116 3.00 11.20 12.93
C SER A 116 3.45 11.90 11.65
N LEU A 117 2.84 11.58 10.50
CA LEU A 117 3.08 12.27 9.23
C LEU A 117 2.70 13.75 9.31
#